data_AF-A0A8T9PYF6-F1
#
_entry.id   AF-A0A8T9PYF6-F1
#
_cell.length_a   1.000
_cell.length_b   1.000
_cell.length_c   1.000
_cell.angle_alpha   90.00
_cell.angle_beta   90.00
_cell.angle_gamma   90.00
#
_symmetry.space_group_name_H-M   'P 1'
#
loop_
_entity.id
_entity.type
_entity.pdbx_description
1 polymer ?
#
loop_
_entity_poly.entity_id
_entity_poly.type
_entity_poly.pdbx_seq_one_letter_code
_entity_poly.pdbx_strand_id
1 'polypeptide(L)' 'MYFDKYRLHRYGAVRSRDLKTWTDVSDQIQLPAGLRHGTILPITEQELQVLLKQ' A
#
# COMPACT_ATOMS: atom_id res chain seq x y z
N MET A 1 3.14 -1.71 -6.75
CA MET A 1 3.69 -0.90 -5.63
C MET A 1 2.89 0.38 -5.54
N TYR A 2 2.44 0.72 -4.33
CA TYR A 2 1.79 1.99 -4.03
C TYR A 2 2.77 2.86 -3.25
N PHE A 3 2.71 4.18 -3.45
CA PHE A 3 3.61 5.11 -2.78
C PHE A 3 2.98 6.50 -2.66
N ASP A 4 3.43 7.28 -1.70
CA ASP A 4 3.05 8.68 -1.55
C ASP A 4 3.81 9.55 -2.57
N LYS A 5 3.08 10.27 -3.43
CA LYS A 5 3.62 11.35 -4.24
C LYS A 5 3.52 12.63 -3.41
N TYR A 6 4.28 12.69 -2.31
CA TYR A 6 4.17 13.71 -1.25
C TYR A 6 4.09 15.15 -1.78
N ARG A 7 4.98 15.52 -2.72
CA ARG A 7 5.01 16.86 -3.32
C ARG A 7 3.77 17.23 -4.13
N LEU A 8 3.01 16.24 -4.57
CA LEU A 8 1.80 16.40 -5.36
C LEU A 8 0.54 16.18 -4.53
N HIS A 9 0.66 15.92 -3.23
CA HIS A 9 -0.46 15.59 -2.33
C HIS A 9 -1.40 14.52 -2.90
N ARG A 10 -0.82 13.52 -3.56
CA ARG A 10 -1.54 12.40 -4.21
C ARG A 10 -0.80 11.11 -3.95
N TYR A 11 -1.50 10.00 -4.11
CA TYR A 11 -0.88 8.68 -4.11
C TYR A 11 -0.59 8.22 -5.54
N GLY A 12 0.49 7.47 -5.69
CA GLY A 12 0.90 6.84 -6.94
C GLY A 12 0.84 5.33 -6.86
N ALA A 13 0.72 4.71 -8.04
CA ALA A 13 0.88 3.27 -8.19
C ALA A 13 1.70 2.95 -9.43
N VAL A 14 2.61 1.99 -9.29
CA VAL A 14 3.30 1.36 -10.42
C VAL A 14 3.05 -0.14 -10.38
N ARG A 15 2.90 -0.75 -11.55
CA ARG A 15 2.69 -2.19 -11.74
C ARG A 15 3.86 -2.78 -12.51
N SER A 16 4.27 -3.97 -12.10
CA SER A 16 5.28 -4.78 -12.79
C SER A 16 4.89 -6.26 -12.71
N ARG A 17 5.26 -7.04 -13.72
CA ARG A 17 5.12 -8.50 -13.73
C ARG A 17 6.42 -9.22 -13.38
N ASP A 18 7.56 -8.56 -13.56
CA ASP A 18 8.91 -9.14 -13.45
C ASP A 18 9.80 -8.40 -12.43
N LEU A 19 9.26 -7.37 -11.79
CA LEU A 19 9.94 -6.44 -10.86
C LEU A 19 11.08 -5.64 -11.50
N LYS A 20 11.22 -5.67 -12.83
CA LYS A 20 12.24 -4.92 -13.58
C LYS A 20 11.62 -3.82 -14.42
N THR A 21 10.58 -4.14 -15.19
CA THR A 21 9.84 -3.16 -15.98
C THR A 21 8.62 -2.69 -15.21
N TRP A 22 8.49 -1.37 -15.06
CA TRP A 22 7.44 -0.73 -14.28
C TRP A 22 6.59 0.18 -15.16
N THR A 23 5.27 0.11 -15.00
CA THR A 23 4.29 0.98 -15.66
C THR A 23 3.57 1.81 -14.61
N ASP A 24 3.52 3.13 -14.76
CA ASP A 24 2.70 3.99 -13.92
C ASP A 24 1.22 3.72 -14.22
N VAL A 25 0.46 3.41 -13.16
CA VAL A 25 -0.98 3.13 -13.17
C VAL A 25 -1.72 4.01 -12.17
N SER A 26 -1.15 5.17 -11.82
CA SER A 26 -1.70 6.10 -10.81
C SER A 26 -3.09 6.63 -11.19
N ASP A 27 -3.41 6.73 -12.48
CA ASP A 27 -4.73 7.18 -12.93
C ASP A 27 -5.80 6.07 -12.85
N GLN A 28 -5.40 4.83 -12.52
CA GLN A 28 -6.29 3.67 -12.40
C GLN A 28 -6.62 3.33 -10.95
N ILE A 29 -6.09 4.08 -9.97
CA ILE A 29 -6.32 3.80 -8.55
C ILE A 29 -7.32 4.78 -7.95
N GLN A 30 -8.19 4.27 -7.09
CA GLN A 30 -9.07 5.08 -6.25
C GLN A 30 -8.83 4.70 -4.80
N LEU A 31 -8.58 5.70 -3.96
CA LEU A 31 -8.24 5.51 -2.56
C LEU A 31 -9.29 6.16 -1.65
N PRO A 32 -9.54 5.59 -0.47
CA PRO A 32 -10.44 6.19 0.49
C PRO A 32 -9.90 7.52 1.00
N ALA A 33 -10.81 8.43 1.34
CA ALA A 33 -10.45 9.67 2.01
C ALA A 33 -9.79 9.37 3.36
N GLY A 34 -8.73 10.12 3.69
CA GLY A 34 -8.04 10.00 4.98
C GLY A 34 -7.10 8.79 5.12
N LEU A 35 -6.67 8.17 4.01
CA LEU A 35 -5.66 7.10 4.03
C LEU A 35 -4.40 7.55 4.80
N ARG A 36 -3.90 6.67 5.66
CA ARG A 36 -2.67 6.87 6.46
C ARG A 36 -1.58 5.92 6.01
N HIS A 37 -0.33 6.29 6.29
CA HIS A 37 0.79 5.38 6.19
C HIS A 37 0.66 4.27 7.24
N GLY A 38 0.83 3.02 6.82
CA GLY A 38 0.93 1.89 7.74
C GLY A 38 2.25 1.91 8.51
N THR A 39 2.25 1.31 9.69
CA THR A 39 3.47 1.03 10.47
C THR A 39 3.59 -0.48 10.61
N ILE A 40 4.82 -0.99 10.50
CA ILE A 40 5.12 -2.39 10.76
C ILE A 40 5.48 -2.53 12.24
N LEU A 41 4.85 -3.48 12.91
CA LEU A 41 5.15 -3.85 14.28
C LEU A 41 5.38 -5.36 14.37
N PRO A 42 6.33 -5.82 15.21
CA PRO A 42 6.42 -7.24 15.51
C PRO A 42 5.19 -7.68 16.31
N ILE A 43 4.68 -8.86 15.99
CA ILE A 43 3.57 -9.49 16.71
C ILE A 43 3.89 -10.96 16.98
N THR A 44 3.23 -11.52 17.97
CA THR A 44 3.23 -12.95 18.28
C THR A 44 2.27 -13.72 17.34
N GLU A 45 2.47 -15.04 17.25
CA GLU A 45 1.55 -15.93 16.53
C GLU A 45 0.13 -15.84 17.13
N GLN A 46 0.01 -15.73 18.45
CA GLN A 46 -1.27 -15.60 19.13
C GLN A 46 -2.04 -14.35 18.69
N GLU A 47 -1.37 -13.20 18.60
CA GLU A 47 -1.97 -11.95 18.12
C GLU A 47 -2.40 -12.05 16.65
N LEU A 48 -1.58 -12.70 15.80
CA LEU A 48 -1.92 -12.94 14.40
C LEU A 48 -3.21 -13.76 14.26
N GLN A 49 -3.35 -14.84 15.04
CA GLN A 49 -4.56 -15.68 15.03
C GLN A 49 -5.82 -14.93 15.47
N VAL A 50 -5.71 -13.87 16.28
CA VAL A 50 -6.84 -13.01 16.65
C VAL A 50 -7.21 -12.08 15.50
N LEU A 51 -6.24 -11.46 14.84
CA LEU A 51 -6.46 -10.52 13.73
C LEU A 51 -7.08 -11.19 12.50
N LEU A 52 -6.71 -12.43 12.19
CA LEU A 52 -7.23 -13.17 11.03
C LEU A 52 -8.69 -13.63 11.16
N LYS A 53 -9.30 -13.54 12.35
CA LYS A 53 -10.70 -13.92 12.59
C LYS A 53 -11.70 -12.79 12.39
N GLN A 54 -11.23 -11.57 12.11
CA GLN A 54 -12.06 -10.38 11.90
C GLN A 54 -12.62 -10.31 10.48
#